data_AF-X6L9D8-F1
#
_entry.id   AF-X6L9D8-F1
#
_cell.length_a   1.000
_cell.length_b   1.000
_cell.length_c   1.000
_cell.angle_alpha   90.00
_cell.angle_beta   90.00
_cell.angle_gamma   90.00
#
_symmetry.space_group_name_H-M   'P 1'
#
loop_
_entity.id
_entity.type
_entity.pdbx_description
1 polymer ?
#
loop_
_entity_poly.entity_id
_entity_poly.type
_entity_poly.pdbx_seq_one_letter_code
_entity_poly.pdbx_strand_id
1 'polypeptide(L)'
;MQKLPIFKSLCQDTIWSVRKGCVESFVNVSNAIHQESRSALVSLMEQFLNDVLFHSYFIFCLFSSRWVRNSAYEQLGPFLSTLRSDQVSREFLKYFTNIPNLSSAEADADCTTHCAFNFPGVALALGKGRWEELHETYNALVRKSFKSRKTLACSVHEICSILGTELTEKYLITAIEFFLKDIDDVRSFF
;
A
#
# COMPACT_ATOMS: atom_id res chain seq x y z
N MET A 1 -9.37 -7.15 -24.17
CA MET A 1 -8.95 -8.32 -23.37
C MET A 1 -7.69 -9.05 -23.89
N GLN A 2 -7.26 -8.87 -25.16
CA GLN A 2 -6.14 -9.61 -25.78
C GLN A 2 -4.72 -9.29 -25.26
N LYS A 3 -4.54 -8.23 -24.43
CA LYS A 3 -3.21 -7.76 -23.97
C LYS A 3 -2.79 -8.28 -22.59
N LEU A 4 -3.71 -8.86 -21.80
CA LEU A 4 -3.42 -9.36 -20.45
C LEU A 4 -2.42 -10.53 -20.43
N PRO A 5 -2.46 -11.50 -21.37
CA PRO A 5 -1.45 -12.57 -21.42
C PRO A 5 -0.04 -12.04 -21.68
N ILE A 6 0.10 -11.04 -22.53
CA ILE A 6 1.39 -10.40 -22.84
C ILE A 6 1.92 -9.69 -21.58
N PHE A 7 1.07 -8.92 -20.90
CA PHE A 7 1.44 -8.26 -19.65
C PHE A 7 1.91 -9.28 -18.60
N LYS A 8 1.18 -10.39 -18.42
CA LYS A 8 1.58 -11.48 -17.52
C LYS A 8 2.96 -12.06 -17.85
N SER A 9 3.27 -12.22 -19.14
CA SER A 9 4.59 -12.68 -19.57
C SER A 9 5.68 -11.67 -19.20
N LEU A 10 5.44 -10.37 -19.37
CA LEU A 10 6.40 -9.31 -19.02
C LEU A 10 6.62 -9.20 -17.51
N CYS A 11 5.61 -9.51 -16.69
CA CYS A 11 5.78 -9.60 -15.23
C CYS A 11 6.80 -10.65 -14.80
N GLN A 12 7.08 -11.64 -15.64
CA GLN A 12 8.00 -12.76 -15.37
C GLN A 12 9.32 -12.64 -16.15
N ASP A 13 9.60 -11.46 -16.73
CA ASP A 13 10.80 -11.24 -17.52
C ASP A 13 12.08 -11.38 -16.67
N THR A 14 13.14 -11.91 -17.27
CA THR A 14 14.44 -12.08 -16.60
C THR A 14 15.10 -10.73 -16.30
N ILE A 15 14.77 -9.69 -17.06
CA ILE A 15 15.25 -8.33 -16.90
C ILE A 15 14.43 -7.60 -15.82
N TRP A 16 15.07 -7.28 -14.70
CA TRP A 16 14.40 -6.62 -13.56
C TRP A 16 13.76 -5.26 -13.93
N SER A 17 14.34 -4.50 -14.84
CA SER A 17 13.80 -3.20 -15.26
C SER A 17 12.51 -3.34 -16.07
N VAL A 18 12.35 -4.45 -16.81
CA VAL A 18 11.07 -4.79 -17.48
C VAL A 18 10.01 -5.10 -16.43
N ARG A 19 10.36 -5.91 -15.41
CA ARG A 19 9.45 -6.20 -14.29
C ARG A 19 9.06 -4.93 -13.52
N LYS A 20 10.02 -4.05 -13.21
CA LYS A 20 9.75 -2.75 -12.59
C LYS A 20 8.81 -1.89 -13.44
N GLY A 21 9.02 -1.81 -14.76
CA GLY A 21 8.10 -1.11 -15.66
C GLY A 21 6.67 -1.69 -15.65
N CYS A 22 6.54 -3.01 -15.45
CA CYS A 22 5.23 -3.64 -15.25
C CYS A 22 4.58 -3.21 -13.94
N VAL A 23 5.35 -3.13 -12.85
CA VAL A 23 4.88 -2.64 -11.54
C VAL A 23 4.44 -1.18 -11.62
N GLU A 24 5.23 -0.31 -12.26
CA GLU A 24 4.89 1.11 -12.43
C GLU A 24 3.63 1.32 -13.27
N SER A 25 3.35 0.40 -14.20
CA SER A 25 2.14 0.43 -15.03
C SER A 25 0.95 -0.30 -14.39
N PHE A 26 1.13 -0.92 -13.23
CA PHE A 26 0.22 -1.93 -12.70
C PHE A 26 -1.17 -1.39 -12.38
N VAL A 27 -1.23 -0.19 -11.79
CA VAL A 27 -2.48 0.51 -11.46
C VAL A 27 -3.25 0.88 -12.73
N ASN A 28 -2.55 1.37 -13.76
CA ASN A 28 -3.15 1.68 -15.05
C ASN A 28 -3.74 0.44 -15.72
N VAL A 29 -3.04 -0.69 -15.64
CA VAL A 29 -3.54 -1.98 -16.14
C VAL A 29 -4.77 -2.44 -15.35
N SER A 30 -4.75 -2.31 -14.02
CA SER A 30 -5.91 -2.62 -13.16
C SER A 30 -7.14 -1.80 -13.58
N ASN A 31 -6.96 -0.50 -13.77
CA ASN A 31 -8.03 0.41 -14.19
C ASN A 31 -8.54 0.13 -15.62
N ALA A 32 -7.69 -0.40 -16.50
CA ALA A 32 -8.05 -0.72 -17.89
C ALA A 32 -8.78 -2.06 -18.06
N ILE A 33 -8.85 -2.89 -17.02
CA ILE A 33 -9.59 -4.17 -17.04
C ILE A 33 -10.88 -4.08 -16.22
N HIS A 34 -11.84 -4.95 -16.55
CA HIS A 34 -13.09 -5.08 -15.81
C HIS A 34 -12.82 -5.46 -14.34
N GLN A 35 -13.62 -4.91 -13.43
CA GLN A 35 -13.46 -5.06 -11.98
C GLN A 35 -13.38 -6.54 -11.59
N GLU A 36 -14.22 -7.39 -12.17
CA GLU A 36 -14.30 -8.83 -11.88
C GLU A 36 -13.01 -9.57 -12.22
N SER A 37 -12.22 -9.04 -13.17
CA SER A 37 -10.96 -9.63 -13.63
C SER A 37 -9.74 -9.17 -12.81
N ARG A 38 -9.87 -8.18 -11.92
CA ARG A 38 -8.75 -7.62 -11.14
C ARG A 38 -8.17 -8.57 -10.10
N SER A 39 -8.92 -9.57 -9.66
CA SER A 39 -8.41 -10.65 -8.80
C SER A 39 -7.23 -11.40 -9.42
N ALA A 40 -7.18 -11.51 -10.76
CA ALA A 40 -6.06 -12.14 -11.47
C ALA A 40 -4.75 -11.33 -11.39
N LEU A 41 -4.81 -10.06 -11.00
CA LEU A 41 -3.63 -9.22 -10.78
C LEU A 41 -3.08 -9.36 -9.36
N VAL A 42 -3.89 -9.77 -8.37
CA VAL A 42 -3.44 -9.92 -6.97
C VAL A 42 -2.24 -10.85 -6.90
N SER A 43 -2.31 -12.03 -7.54
CA SER A 43 -1.21 -13.00 -7.55
C SER A 43 0.07 -12.48 -8.22
N LEU A 44 -0.05 -11.54 -9.16
CA LEU A 44 1.12 -10.91 -9.79
C LEU A 44 1.75 -9.88 -8.86
N MET A 45 0.93 -9.09 -8.15
CA MET A 45 1.44 -8.15 -7.14
C MET A 45 2.15 -8.90 -6.01
N GLU A 46 1.59 -10.03 -5.54
CA GLU A 46 2.25 -10.90 -4.57
C GLU A 46 3.59 -11.42 -5.10
N GLN A 47 3.69 -11.78 -6.38
CA GLN A 47 4.97 -12.18 -6.98
C GLN A 47 6.01 -11.05 -6.93
N PHE A 48 5.62 -9.81 -7.18
CA PHE A 48 6.54 -8.67 -7.10
C PHE A 48 6.96 -8.34 -5.67
N LEU A 49 6.04 -8.43 -4.70
CA LEU A 49 6.31 -8.18 -3.28
C LEU A 49 7.22 -9.26 -2.69
N ASN A 50 7.05 -10.50 -3.14
CA ASN A 50 7.90 -11.63 -2.79
C ASN A 50 8.98 -11.91 -3.86
N ASP A 51 9.33 -10.94 -4.71
CA ASP A 51 10.34 -11.14 -5.77
C ASP A 51 11.70 -11.38 -5.09
N VAL A 52 11.92 -12.64 -4.74
CA VAL A 52 13.11 -13.27 -4.15
C VAL A 52 13.64 -14.32 -5.13
N LEU A 53 13.07 -14.38 -6.34
CA LEU A 53 13.53 -15.21 -7.45
C LEU A 53 14.94 -14.70 -7.84
N PHE A 54 16.07 -15.38 -7.61
CA PHE A 54 16.36 -16.79 -7.40
C PHE A 54 17.53 -16.95 -6.41
N HIS A 55 17.44 -17.98 -5.57
CA HIS A 55 18.52 -18.49 -4.75
C HIS A 55 19.60 -19.15 -5.62
N SER A 56 20.73 -18.48 -5.88
CA SER A 56 22.08 -19.07 -5.83
C SER A 56 23.16 -18.05 -6.23
N TYR A 57 23.99 -17.65 -5.26
CA TYR A 57 25.40 -17.24 -5.46
C TYR A 57 25.75 -16.06 -6.39
N PHE A 58 24.94 -15.00 -6.47
CA PHE A 58 25.44 -13.75 -7.08
C PHE A 58 24.85 -12.49 -6.45
N ILE A 59 25.71 -11.64 -5.87
CA ILE A 59 25.36 -10.39 -5.17
C ILE A 59 24.55 -9.43 -6.08
N PHE A 60 24.70 -9.51 -7.40
CA PHE A 60 23.97 -8.67 -8.35
C PHE A 60 22.44 -8.95 -8.38
N CYS A 61 22.00 -10.18 -8.10
CA CYS A 61 20.57 -10.54 -8.08
C CYS A 61 19.82 -10.04 -6.84
N LEU A 62 20.54 -9.79 -5.74
CA LEU A 62 19.93 -9.25 -4.52
C LEU A 62 19.56 -7.77 -4.66
N PHE A 63 20.34 -6.99 -5.41
CA PHE A 63 20.03 -5.58 -5.65
C PHE A 63 18.91 -5.40 -6.67
N SER A 64 18.87 -6.21 -7.74
CA SER A 64 17.86 -6.09 -8.80
C SER A 64 16.43 -6.36 -8.32
N SER A 65 16.26 -7.36 -7.45
CA SER A 65 14.96 -7.70 -6.83
C SER A 65 14.45 -6.64 -5.86
N ARG A 66 15.35 -5.90 -5.20
CA ARG A 66 14.98 -4.82 -4.27
C ARG A 66 14.31 -3.65 -4.99
N TRP A 67 14.76 -3.26 -6.18
CA TRP A 67 14.13 -2.19 -6.96
C TRP A 67 12.69 -2.55 -7.39
N VAL A 68 12.46 -3.81 -7.77
CA VAL A 68 11.13 -4.31 -8.14
C VAL A 68 10.23 -4.33 -6.91
N ARG A 69 10.69 -4.88 -5.78
CA ARG A 69 9.95 -4.91 -4.52
C ARG A 69 9.62 -3.51 -3.98
N ASN A 70 10.57 -2.59 -4.00
CA ASN A 70 10.34 -1.21 -3.54
C ASN A 70 9.27 -0.54 -4.39
N SER A 71 9.36 -0.67 -5.72
CA SER A 71 8.32 -0.19 -6.63
C SER A 71 6.97 -0.86 -6.37
N ALA A 72 6.97 -2.15 -6.00
CA ALA A 72 5.74 -2.87 -5.67
C ALA A 72 5.10 -2.34 -4.39
N TYR A 73 5.89 -2.05 -3.35
CA TYR A 73 5.39 -1.42 -2.13
C TYR A 73 4.88 0.00 -2.37
N GLU A 74 5.51 0.78 -3.25
CA GLU A 74 5.02 2.10 -3.67
C GLU A 74 3.65 2.00 -4.37
N GLN A 75 3.46 0.99 -5.23
CA GLN A 75 2.23 0.78 -6.00
C GLN A 75 1.17 -0.04 -5.24
N LEU A 76 1.49 -0.64 -4.10
CA LEU A 76 0.58 -1.52 -3.37
C LEU A 76 -0.67 -0.78 -2.85
N GLY A 77 -0.49 0.39 -2.23
CA GLY A 77 -1.61 1.22 -1.76
C GLY A 77 -2.53 1.66 -2.91
N PRO A 78 -2.00 2.29 -3.98
CA PRO A 78 -2.77 2.62 -5.17
C PRO A 78 -3.44 1.43 -5.85
N PHE A 79 -2.79 0.25 -5.87
CA PHE A 79 -3.40 -0.94 -6.45
C PHE A 79 -4.56 -1.46 -5.60
N LEU A 80 -4.39 -1.54 -4.28
CA LEU A 80 -5.45 -1.93 -3.34
C LEU A 80 -6.69 -1.05 -3.47
N SER A 81 -6.53 0.26 -3.72
CA SER A 81 -7.67 1.17 -3.91
C SER A 81 -8.46 0.92 -5.21
N THR A 82 -7.89 0.18 -6.16
CA THR A 82 -8.61 -0.27 -7.37
C THR A 82 -9.41 -1.57 -7.17
N LEU A 83 -9.23 -2.28 -6.05
CA LEU A 83 -9.88 -3.55 -5.81
C LEU A 83 -11.20 -3.37 -5.04
N ARG A 84 -12.13 -4.32 -5.21
CA ARG A 84 -13.25 -4.43 -4.29
C ARG A 84 -12.79 -5.11 -3.01
N SER A 85 -13.46 -4.79 -1.91
CA SER A 85 -13.22 -5.40 -0.60
C SER A 85 -13.22 -6.93 -0.60
N ASP A 86 -14.07 -7.59 -1.41
CA ASP A 86 -14.13 -9.06 -1.55
C ASP A 86 -12.97 -9.67 -2.37
N GLN A 87 -12.23 -8.84 -3.11
CA GLN A 87 -11.05 -9.28 -3.88
C GLN A 87 -9.75 -9.19 -3.08
N VAL A 88 -9.78 -8.61 -1.88
CA VAL A 88 -8.60 -8.42 -1.02
C VAL A 88 -8.66 -9.43 0.12
N SER A 89 -7.86 -10.50 0.04
CA SER A 89 -7.70 -11.45 1.14
C SER A 89 -7.00 -10.81 2.34
N ARG A 90 -7.14 -11.42 3.52
CA ARG A 90 -6.44 -10.95 4.74
C ARG A 90 -4.93 -11.11 4.58
N GLU A 91 -4.51 -12.17 3.91
CA GLU A 91 -3.12 -12.50 3.63
C GLU A 91 -2.50 -11.47 2.70
N PHE A 92 -3.21 -11.07 1.64
CA PHE A 92 -2.73 -10.04 0.73
C PHE A 92 -2.68 -8.66 1.41
N LEU A 93 -3.68 -8.34 2.23
CA LEU A 93 -3.70 -7.09 2.99
C LEU A 93 -2.53 -6.95 3.96
N LYS A 94 -2.00 -8.07 4.50
CA LYS A 94 -0.84 -8.07 5.40
C LYS A 94 0.41 -7.44 4.77
N TYR A 95 0.58 -7.51 3.46
CA TYR A 95 1.70 -6.82 2.80
C TYR A 95 1.63 -5.30 3.02
N PHE A 96 0.43 -4.72 2.99
CA PHE A 96 0.23 -3.28 3.22
C PHE A 96 0.28 -2.94 4.71
N THR A 97 -0.40 -3.72 5.55
CA THR A 97 -0.50 -3.43 6.99
C THR A 97 0.81 -3.64 7.75
N ASN A 98 1.73 -4.45 7.21
CA ASN A 98 3.05 -4.66 7.77
C ASN A 98 4.10 -3.63 7.34
N ILE A 99 3.81 -2.73 6.38
CA ILE A 99 4.77 -1.72 5.89
C ILE A 99 5.46 -0.94 7.04
N PRO A 100 4.76 -0.48 8.09
CA PRO A 100 5.40 0.25 9.19
C PRO A 100 6.45 -0.58 9.96
N ASN A 101 6.45 -1.90 9.83
CA ASN A 101 7.34 -2.81 10.55
C ASN A 101 8.49 -3.34 9.68
N LEU A 102 8.50 -3.03 8.38
CA LEU A 102 9.56 -3.49 7.48
C LEU A 102 10.91 -2.89 7.88
N SER A 103 11.94 -3.73 7.86
CA SER A 103 13.33 -3.30 8.02
C SER A 103 13.85 -2.59 6.78
N SER A 104 14.97 -1.88 6.92
CA SER A 104 15.65 -1.25 5.79
C SER A 104 16.15 -2.24 4.74
N ALA A 105 16.31 -3.52 5.07
CA ALA A 105 16.64 -4.58 4.12
C ALA A 105 15.43 -5.00 3.25
N GLU A 106 14.22 -4.86 3.80
CA GLU A 106 12.98 -5.28 3.15
C GLU A 106 12.39 -4.20 2.25
N ALA A 107 12.43 -2.93 2.68
CA ALA A 107 11.88 -1.81 1.94
C ALA A 107 12.64 -0.50 2.18
N ASP A 108 12.42 0.49 1.33
CA ASP A 108 12.98 1.84 1.51
C ASP A 108 12.20 2.64 2.57
N ALA A 109 12.88 3.60 3.20
CA ALA A 109 12.28 4.43 4.25
C ALA A 109 11.04 5.21 3.78
N ASP A 110 10.97 5.53 2.48
CA ASP A 110 9.82 6.23 1.90
C ASP A 110 8.57 5.35 1.76
N CYS A 111 8.69 4.01 1.83
CA CYS A 111 7.54 3.10 1.76
C CYS A 111 6.50 3.39 2.86
N THR A 112 6.96 3.75 4.07
CA THR A 112 6.04 4.17 5.15
C THR A 112 5.26 5.43 4.77
N THR A 113 5.92 6.39 4.13
CA THR A 113 5.28 7.63 3.70
C THR A 113 4.25 7.36 2.60
N HIS A 114 4.58 6.50 1.62
CA HIS A 114 3.64 6.07 0.59
C HIS A 114 2.46 5.28 1.16
N CYS A 115 2.71 4.42 2.16
CA CYS A 115 1.65 3.70 2.87
C CYS A 115 0.69 4.67 3.56
N ALA A 116 1.20 5.66 4.31
CA ALA A 116 0.39 6.70 4.92
C ALA A 116 -0.42 7.52 3.92
N PHE A 117 0.21 7.92 2.80
CA PHE A 117 -0.45 8.69 1.74
C PHE A 117 -1.62 7.95 1.09
N ASN A 118 -1.48 6.65 0.87
CA ASN A 118 -2.51 5.85 0.22
C ASN A 118 -3.52 5.23 1.20
N PHE A 119 -3.30 5.38 2.51
CA PHE A 119 -4.12 4.78 3.54
C PHE A 119 -5.61 5.11 3.42
N PRO A 120 -6.04 6.37 3.17
CA PRO A 120 -7.45 6.71 3.00
C PRO A 120 -8.09 5.98 1.80
N GLY A 121 -7.37 5.88 0.68
CA GLY A 121 -7.83 5.16 -0.51
C GLY A 121 -8.00 3.66 -0.27
N VAL A 122 -7.10 3.04 0.48
CA VAL A 122 -7.22 1.64 0.89
C VAL A 122 -8.39 1.45 1.86
N ALA A 123 -8.54 2.34 2.84
CA ALA A 123 -9.66 2.30 3.78
C ALA A 123 -11.01 2.45 3.08
N LEU A 124 -11.08 3.31 2.06
CA LEU A 124 -12.28 3.49 1.24
C LEU A 124 -12.63 2.22 0.46
N ALA A 125 -11.65 1.60 -0.19
CA ALA A 125 -11.86 0.39 -0.99
C ALA A 125 -12.29 -0.83 -0.15
N LEU A 126 -11.76 -0.96 1.06
CA LEU A 126 -12.13 -2.04 1.99
C LEU A 126 -13.45 -1.75 2.72
N GLY A 127 -13.72 -0.49 2.99
CA GLY A 127 -14.89 0.00 3.72
C GLY A 127 -14.79 -0.16 5.23
N LYS A 128 -15.65 0.55 5.96
CA LYS A 128 -15.66 0.60 7.44
C LYS A 128 -15.80 -0.76 8.12
N GLY A 129 -16.45 -1.73 7.48
CA GLY A 129 -16.62 -3.09 8.03
C GLY A 129 -15.33 -3.88 8.19
N ARG A 130 -14.24 -3.45 7.55
CA ARG A 130 -12.90 -4.06 7.66
C ARG A 130 -11.89 -3.16 8.38
N TRP A 131 -12.33 -2.10 9.05
CA TRP A 131 -11.44 -1.15 9.73
C TRP A 131 -10.55 -1.81 10.79
N GLU A 132 -11.05 -2.83 11.48
CA GLU A 132 -10.26 -3.56 12.48
C GLU A 132 -8.99 -4.20 11.90
N GLU A 133 -8.96 -4.51 10.60
CA GLU A 133 -7.75 -5.01 9.94
C GLU A 133 -6.69 -3.92 9.67
N LEU A 134 -7.11 -2.65 9.69
CA LEU A 134 -6.30 -1.48 9.35
C LEU A 134 -5.87 -0.66 10.59
N HIS A 135 -6.63 -0.70 11.68
CA HIS A 135 -6.49 0.25 12.78
C HIS A 135 -5.10 0.25 13.45
N GLU A 136 -4.49 -0.93 13.62
CA GLU A 136 -3.15 -1.04 14.20
C GLU A 136 -2.09 -0.40 13.29
N THR A 137 -2.21 -0.61 11.97
CA THR A 137 -1.33 0.05 10.99
C THR A 137 -1.52 1.55 11.01
N TYR A 138 -2.76 2.04 11.09
CA TYR A 138 -3.03 3.48 11.23
C TYR A 138 -2.33 4.04 12.47
N ASN A 139 -2.50 3.40 13.63
CA ASN A 139 -1.87 3.80 14.89
C ASN A 139 -0.34 3.81 14.84
N ALA A 140 0.26 2.83 14.14
CA ALA A 140 1.69 2.78 13.91
C ALA A 140 2.16 3.96 13.03
N LEU A 141 1.46 4.23 11.92
CA LEU A 141 1.79 5.31 10.99
C LEU A 141 1.66 6.71 11.62
N VAL A 142 0.66 6.91 12.48
CA VAL A 142 0.47 8.14 13.28
C VAL A 142 1.67 8.43 14.17
N ARG A 143 2.51 7.44 14.51
CA ARG A 143 3.67 7.63 15.40
C ARG A 143 5.02 7.47 14.69
N LYS A 144 5.04 7.06 13.42
CA LYS A 144 6.26 6.56 12.76
C LYS A 144 7.23 7.66 12.31
N SER A 145 6.80 8.56 11.44
CA SER A 145 7.65 9.60 10.85
C SER A 145 6.88 10.90 10.65
N PHE A 146 7.55 12.05 10.72
CA PHE A 146 6.91 13.34 10.51
C PHE A 146 6.12 13.41 9.19
N LYS A 147 6.70 12.90 8.09
CA LYS A 147 6.02 12.86 6.78
C LYS A 147 4.73 12.02 6.82
N SER A 148 4.77 10.86 7.47
CA SER A 148 3.60 9.99 7.67
C SER A 148 2.52 10.70 8.48
N ARG A 149 2.90 11.32 9.61
CA ARG A 149 1.97 12.05 10.48
C ARG A 149 1.29 13.21 9.77
N LYS A 150 2.07 14.06 9.10
CA LYS A 150 1.58 15.19 8.32
C LYS A 150 0.57 14.72 7.28
N THR A 151 0.89 13.64 6.57
CA THR A 151 0.02 13.08 5.53
C THR A 151 -1.30 12.58 6.10
N LEU A 152 -1.27 11.81 7.19
CA LEU A 152 -2.47 11.30 7.83
C LEU A 152 -3.32 12.40 8.45
N ALA A 153 -2.71 13.42 9.05
CA ALA A 153 -3.40 14.59 9.56
C ALA A 153 -4.18 15.31 8.44
N CYS A 154 -3.55 15.53 7.27
CA CYS A 154 -4.23 16.14 6.13
C CYS A 154 -5.46 15.32 5.68
N SER A 155 -5.39 13.98 5.72
CA SER A 155 -6.45 13.10 5.24
C SER A 155 -7.40 12.57 6.32
N VAL A 156 -7.22 12.96 7.59
CA VAL A 156 -7.97 12.36 8.71
C VAL A 156 -9.48 12.53 8.56
N HIS A 157 -9.91 13.65 7.99
CA HIS A 157 -11.31 13.97 7.74
C HIS A 157 -11.95 13.00 6.73
N GLU A 158 -11.20 12.55 5.72
CA GLU A 158 -11.66 11.51 4.78
C GLU A 158 -11.86 10.18 5.51
N ILE A 159 -10.93 9.82 6.40
CA ILE A 159 -11.03 8.59 7.21
C ILE A 159 -12.23 8.67 8.15
N CYS A 160 -12.44 9.79 8.82
CA CYS A 160 -13.64 10.03 9.63
C CYS A 160 -14.93 9.85 8.81
N SER A 161 -14.95 10.37 7.57
CA SER A 161 -16.09 10.21 6.67
C SER A 161 -16.33 8.76 6.26
N ILE A 162 -15.27 7.97 6.03
CA ILE A 162 -15.38 6.54 5.70
C ILE A 162 -15.96 5.76 6.88
N LEU A 163 -15.49 6.05 8.09
CA LEU A 163 -15.86 5.34 9.32
C LEU A 163 -17.25 5.73 9.85
N GLY A 164 -17.63 6.99 9.68
CA GLY A 164 -18.78 7.59 10.35
C GLY A 164 -18.52 7.87 11.83
N THR A 165 -19.49 8.52 12.48
CA THR A 165 -19.33 9.07 13.85
C THR A 165 -18.92 8.02 14.88
N GLU A 166 -19.66 6.90 14.98
CA GLU A 166 -19.44 5.88 16.01
C GLU A 166 -18.01 5.30 15.97
N LEU A 167 -17.55 4.89 14.80
CA LEU A 167 -16.21 4.31 14.65
C LEU A 167 -15.11 5.37 14.74
N THR A 168 -15.39 6.61 14.33
CA THR A 168 -14.48 7.75 14.53
C THR A 168 -14.25 8.01 16.01
N GLU A 169 -15.33 8.10 16.79
CA GLU A 169 -15.26 8.28 18.25
C GLU A 169 -14.53 7.13 18.93
N LYS A 170 -14.76 5.89 18.47
CA LYS A 170 -14.10 4.70 19.00
C LYS A 170 -12.60 4.63 18.70
N TYR A 171 -12.18 4.95 17.47
CA TYR A 171 -10.82 4.64 17.01
C TYR A 171 -9.92 5.85 16.75
N LEU A 172 -10.48 7.02 16.40
CA LEU A 172 -9.68 8.13 15.85
C LEU A 172 -9.46 9.27 16.83
N ILE A 173 -10.23 9.39 17.92
CA ILE A 173 -10.11 10.51 18.87
C ILE A 173 -8.68 10.67 19.38
N THR A 174 -8.04 9.59 19.81
CA THR A 174 -6.65 9.63 20.29
C THR A 174 -5.67 10.10 19.22
N ALA A 175 -5.89 9.72 17.94
CA ALA A 175 -5.03 10.18 16.85
C ALA A 175 -5.26 11.65 16.51
N ILE A 176 -6.51 12.11 16.52
CA ILE A 176 -6.88 13.52 16.29
C ILE A 176 -6.29 14.42 17.38
N GLU A 177 -6.46 14.05 18.65
CA GLU A 177 -5.85 14.77 19.76
C GLU A 177 -4.32 14.82 19.66
N PHE A 178 -3.71 13.74 19.17
CA PHE A 178 -2.28 13.67 18.95
C PHE A 178 -1.83 14.66 17.87
N PHE A 179 -2.56 14.74 16.75
CA PHE A 179 -2.26 15.71 15.69
C PHE A 179 -2.43 17.17 16.15
N LEU A 180 -3.48 17.47 16.93
CA LEU A 180 -3.73 18.80 17.50
C LEU A 180 -2.63 19.29 18.45
N LYS A 181 -1.88 18.35 19.06
CA LYS A 181 -0.77 18.61 19.98
C LYS A 181 0.61 18.48 19.33
N ASP A 182 0.68 18.13 18.04
CA ASP A 182 1.94 17.98 17.31
C ASP A 182 2.54 19.35 16.94
N ILE A 183 3.66 19.38 16.22
CA ILE A 183 4.30 20.64 15.81
C ILE A 183 3.42 21.46 14.87
N ASP A 184 3.63 22.78 14.82
CA ASP A 184 2.74 23.75 14.18
C ASP A 184 2.37 23.40 12.72
N ASP A 185 3.29 22.82 11.96
CA ASP A 185 3.04 22.35 10.58
C ASP A 185 1.91 21.33 10.50
N VAL A 186 1.80 20.42 11.47
CA VAL A 186 0.74 19.40 11.53
C VAL A 186 -0.55 19.98 12.10
N ARG A 187 -0.45 20.91 13.06
CA ARG A 187 -1.59 21.61 13.66
C ARG A 187 -2.35 22.46 12.65
N SER A 188 -1.67 23.03 11.66
CA SER A 188 -2.27 23.94 10.67
C SER A 188 -3.39 23.32 9.80
N PHE A 189 -3.56 22.00 9.84
CA PHE A 189 -4.58 21.26 9.09
C PHE A 189 -5.91 21.05 9.84
N PHE A 190 -6.02 21.58 11.06
CA PHE A 190 -7.22 21.54 11.90
C PHE A 190 -7.64 22.95 12.30
#